data_AF-A1XBS8-F1
#
_entry.id   AF-A1XBS8-F1
#
_cell.length_a   1.000
_cell.length_b   1.000
_cell.length_c   1.000
_cell.angle_alpha   90.00
_cell.angle_beta   90.00
_cell.angle_gamma   90.00
#
_symmetry.space_group_name_H-M   'P 1'
#
loop_
_entity.id
_entity.type
_entity.pdbx_description
1 polymer ?
#
loop_
_entity_poly.entity_id
_entity_poly.type
_entity_poly.pdbx_seq_one_letter_code
_entity_poly.pdbx_strand_id
1 'polypeptide(L)'
;SLNLPVLGYINLSLTNLGLYTILTVYLVLALHIMGSNNKQLIPSRWSIALESSFASVHGLVKSQIGAANEMYLPFIYSLFFFILIANLSGNVPYGFTVATSIMVSIGLSMTIFIGVTILGLRLHKVHFFSFFVPSGTPLGLVPLLVPIELISYLARAFSLGVRLFANTVAGHTLLKILSGFLAPMFTSGAITAVITLIPFSIFIALIGLEIAVSF
;
A
#
# COMPACT_ATOMS: atom_id res chain seq x y z
N SER A 1 22.42 -16.93 1.00
CA SER A 1 21.63 -17.66 -0.01
C SER A 1 21.53 -19.11 0.44
N LEU A 2 20.33 -19.68 0.49
CA LEU A 2 20.12 -21.06 0.92
C LEU A 2 19.75 -21.84 -0.36
N ASN A 3 20.75 -22.48 -0.98
CA ASN A 3 20.53 -23.30 -2.16
C ASN A 3 19.82 -24.59 -1.74
N LEU A 4 18.50 -24.62 -1.88
CA LEU A 4 17.70 -25.83 -1.77
C LEU A 4 17.82 -26.60 -3.09
N PRO A 5 18.43 -27.80 -3.13
CA PRO A 5 18.80 -28.51 -4.36
C PRO A 5 17.62 -29.22 -5.06
N VAL A 6 16.37 -28.81 -4.82
CA VAL A 6 15.17 -29.49 -5.37
C VAL A 6 14.68 -28.84 -6.67
N LEU A 7 15.05 -27.60 -6.96
CA LEU A 7 14.70 -26.87 -8.19
C LEU A 7 15.96 -26.19 -8.76
N GLY A 8 16.72 -26.91 -9.59
CA GLY A 8 18.11 -26.63 -10.02
C GLY A 8 18.45 -25.28 -10.69
N TYR A 9 17.51 -24.33 -10.77
CA TYR A 9 17.75 -22.95 -11.25
C TYR A 9 17.15 -21.86 -10.33
N ILE A 10 16.53 -22.22 -9.21
CA ILE A 10 15.90 -21.26 -8.31
C ILE A 10 16.84 -21.00 -7.14
N ASN A 11 17.66 -19.96 -7.25
CA ASN A 11 18.43 -19.43 -6.13
C ASN A 11 17.49 -18.73 -5.15
N LEU A 12 16.89 -19.49 -4.22
CA LEU A 12 16.17 -18.91 -3.08
C LEU A 12 17.17 -18.31 -2.09
N SER A 13 17.61 -17.09 -2.40
CA SER A 13 18.39 -16.27 -1.47
C SER A 13 17.43 -15.42 -0.64
N LEU A 14 17.50 -15.59 0.68
CA LEU A 14 16.81 -14.69 1.61
C LEU A 14 17.51 -13.33 1.54
N THR A 15 16.89 -12.40 0.81
CA THR A 15 17.32 -11.00 0.72
C THR A 15 16.65 -10.17 1.82
N ASN A 16 17.15 -8.96 2.08
CA ASN A 16 16.49 -8.03 3.01
C ASN A 16 15.00 -7.85 2.64
N LEU A 17 14.69 -7.71 1.35
CA LEU A 17 13.31 -7.64 0.88
C LEU A 17 12.49 -8.88 1.30
N GLY A 18 13.03 -10.08 1.08
CA GLY A 18 12.37 -11.33 1.45
C GLY A 18 12.20 -11.53 2.97
N LEU A 19 13.15 -11.04 3.77
CA LEU A 19 13.04 -11.10 5.23
C LEU A 19 11.94 -10.16 5.73
N TYR A 20 11.92 -8.91 5.24
CA TYR A 20 10.92 -7.93 5.64
C TYR A 20 9.52 -8.27 5.13
N THR A 21 9.36 -8.92 3.96
CA THR A 21 8.04 -9.44 3.55
C THR A 21 7.54 -10.53 4.50
N ILE A 22 8.40 -11.47 4.90
CA ILE A 22 8.04 -12.49 5.90
C ILE A 22 7.66 -11.83 7.23
N LEU A 23 8.42 -10.82 7.66
CA LEU A 23 8.13 -10.06 8.88
C LEU A 23 6.76 -9.37 8.80
N THR A 24 6.42 -8.73 7.67
CA THR A 24 5.12 -8.07 7.51
C THR A 24 3.96 -9.07 7.57
N VAL A 25 4.08 -10.22 6.91
CA VAL A 25 3.07 -11.28 6.97
C VAL A 25 2.94 -11.82 8.39
N TYR A 26 4.06 -12.02 9.08
CA TYR A 26 4.07 -12.43 10.48
C TYR A 26 3.36 -11.42 11.38
N LEU A 27 3.62 -10.11 11.22
CA LEU A 27 2.96 -9.05 11.97
C LEU A 27 1.45 -9.03 11.72
N VAL A 28 1.00 -9.18 10.47
CA VAL A 28 -0.43 -9.26 10.14
C VAL A 28 -1.09 -10.44 10.84
N LEU A 29 -0.45 -11.62 10.81
CA LEU A 29 -0.97 -12.82 11.49
C LEU A 29 -0.96 -12.65 13.01
N ALA A 30 0.11 -12.10 13.57
CA ALA A 30 0.24 -11.84 15.00
C ALA A 30 -0.87 -10.89 15.49
N LEU A 31 -1.16 -9.82 14.76
CA LEU A 31 -2.25 -8.90 15.10
C LEU A 31 -3.61 -9.61 15.14
N HIS A 32 -3.91 -10.46 14.16
CA HIS A 32 -5.16 -11.21 14.12
C HIS A 32 -5.26 -12.27 15.22
N ILE A 33 -4.15 -12.92 15.57
CA ILE A 33 -4.10 -13.87 16.69
C ILE A 33 -4.29 -13.13 18.03
N MET A 34 -3.64 -11.99 18.22
CA MET A 34 -3.76 -11.18 19.44
C MET A 34 -5.15 -10.55 19.61
N GLY A 35 -5.81 -10.19 18.51
CA GLY A 35 -7.18 -9.71 18.54
C GLY A 35 -8.24 -10.82 18.62
N SER A 36 -7.84 -12.08 18.44
CA SER A 36 -8.73 -13.24 18.61
C SER A 36 -8.96 -13.49 20.10
N ASN A 37 -10.14 -13.09 20.57
CA ASN A 37 -10.50 -13.15 21.97
C ASN A 37 -11.08 -14.52 22.39
N ASN A 38 -10.36 -15.61 22.12
CA ASN A 38 -10.60 -17.00 22.53
C ASN A 38 -12.06 -17.37 22.91
N LYS A 39 -13.03 -17.03 22.05
CA LYS A 39 -14.49 -17.24 22.19
C LYS A 39 -15.17 -16.59 23.41
N GLN A 40 -14.54 -15.63 24.09
CA GLN A 40 -15.17 -14.88 25.17
C GLN A 40 -16.10 -13.79 24.62
N LEU A 41 -17.30 -13.68 25.20
CA LEU A 41 -18.34 -12.72 24.79
C LEU A 41 -17.97 -11.25 25.05
N ILE A 42 -17.04 -10.99 25.99
CA ILE A 42 -16.58 -9.63 26.31
C ILE A 42 -15.31 -9.35 25.50
N PRO A 43 -15.35 -8.46 24.49
CA PRO A 43 -14.22 -8.23 23.61
C PRO A 43 -13.05 -7.56 24.34
N SER A 44 -11.83 -8.02 24.05
CA SER A 44 -10.60 -7.38 24.51
C SER A 44 -10.36 -6.05 23.77
N ARG A 45 -9.54 -5.15 24.33
CA ARG A 45 -9.20 -3.86 23.69
C ARG A 45 -8.65 -4.03 22.26
N TRP A 46 -7.87 -5.09 22.03
CA TRP A 46 -7.33 -5.45 20.72
C TRP A 46 -8.41 -5.98 19.77
N SER A 47 -9.37 -6.74 20.30
CA SER A 47 -10.51 -7.23 19.53
C SER A 47 -11.40 -6.08 19.06
N ILE A 48 -11.68 -5.08 19.92
CA ILE A 48 -12.43 -3.87 19.56
C ILE A 48 -11.73 -3.09 18.43
N ALA A 49 -10.40 -2.95 18.51
CA ALA A 49 -9.63 -2.26 17.47
C ALA A 49 -9.75 -2.98 16.10
N LEU A 50 -9.63 -4.31 16.06
CA LEU A 50 -9.81 -5.07 14.82
C LEU A 50 -11.26 -5.04 14.32
N GLU A 51 -12.24 -5.13 15.21
CA GLU A 51 -13.66 -5.09 14.84
C GLU A 51 -14.05 -3.72 14.25
N SER A 52 -13.59 -2.62 14.86
CA SER A 52 -13.80 -1.27 14.33
C SER A 52 -13.14 -1.05 12.97
N SER A 53 -11.93 -1.61 12.77
CA SER A 53 -11.23 -1.58 11.48
C SER A 53 -11.99 -2.40 10.42
N PHE A 54 -12.47 -3.59 10.78
CA PHE A 54 -13.29 -4.43 9.90
C PHE A 54 -14.60 -3.73 9.52
N ALA A 55 -15.31 -3.14 10.48
CA ALA A 55 -16.55 -2.39 10.23
C ALA A 55 -16.32 -1.20 9.28
N SER A 56 -15.18 -0.50 9.43
CA SER A 56 -14.81 0.61 8.56
C SER A 56 -14.56 0.15 7.12
N VAL A 57 -13.76 -0.91 6.93
CA VAL A 57 -13.50 -1.48 5.60
C VAL A 57 -14.78 -2.04 4.98
N HIS A 58 -15.61 -2.73 5.76
CA HIS A 58 -16.91 -3.22 5.28
C HIS A 58 -17.81 -2.06 4.83
N GLY A 59 -17.93 -0.98 5.63
CA GLY A 59 -18.69 0.21 5.24
C GLY A 59 -18.20 0.82 3.93
N LEU A 60 -16.88 0.93 3.74
CA LEU A 60 -16.28 1.41 2.50
C LEU A 60 -16.62 0.50 1.30
N VAL A 61 -16.42 -0.81 1.42
CA VAL A 61 -16.72 -1.78 0.36
C VAL A 61 -18.20 -1.72 -0.02
N LYS A 62 -19.09 -1.70 0.98
CA LYS A 62 -20.54 -1.63 0.77
C LYS A 62 -20.97 -0.34 0.07
N SER A 63 -20.34 0.79 0.39
CA SER A 63 -20.62 2.07 -0.26
C SER A 63 -20.11 2.16 -1.71
N GLN A 64 -19.02 1.45 -2.04
CA GLN A 64 -18.37 1.54 -3.35
C GLN A 64 -18.88 0.50 -4.35
N ILE A 65 -19.04 -0.75 -3.92
CA ILE A 65 -19.41 -1.89 -4.78
C ILE A 65 -20.90 -2.24 -4.65
N GLY A 66 -21.56 -1.76 -3.60
CA GLY A 66 -22.94 -2.10 -3.26
C GLY A 66 -23.06 -3.40 -2.46
N ALA A 67 -24.18 -3.56 -1.76
CA ALA A 67 -24.42 -4.68 -0.83
C ALA A 67 -24.47 -6.07 -1.51
N ALA A 68 -24.60 -6.13 -2.84
CA ALA A 68 -24.73 -7.38 -3.57
C ALA A 68 -23.40 -8.15 -3.74
N ASN A 69 -22.25 -7.50 -3.54
CA ASN A 69 -20.93 -8.05 -3.87
C ASN A 69 -19.99 -8.20 -2.66
N GLU A 70 -20.54 -8.62 -1.52
CA GLU A 70 -19.76 -8.91 -0.30
C GLU A 70 -18.75 -10.06 -0.48
N MET A 71 -18.86 -10.85 -1.55
CA MET A 71 -17.91 -11.92 -1.88
C MET A 71 -16.45 -11.42 -2.01
N TYR A 72 -16.24 -10.16 -2.41
CA TYR A 72 -14.90 -9.58 -2.58
C TYR A 72 -14.34 -8.96 -1.30
N LEU A 73 -15.14 -8.87 -0.23
CA LEU A 73 -14.74 -8.25 1.03
C LEU A 73 -13.47 -8.89 1.63
N PRO A 74 -13.33 -10.23 1.72
CA PRO A 74 -12.15 -10.84 2.32
C PRO A 74 -10.84 -10.49 1.59
N PHE A 75 -10.91 -10.37 0.26
CA PHE A 75 -9.74 -9.98 -0.54
C PHE A 75 -9.35 -8.53 -0.29
N ILE A 76 -10.31 -7.60 -0.29
CA ILE A 76 -10.06 -6.18 -0.04
C ILE A 76 -9.55 -5.96 1.39
N TYR A 77 -10.13 -6.66 2.37
CA TYR A 77 -9.71 -6.60 3.76
C TYR A 77 -8.26 -7.08 3.94
N SER A 78 -7.90 -8.23 3.35
CA SER A 78 -6.53 -8.75 3.40
C SER A 78 -5.53 -7.79 2.75
N LEU A 79 -5.88 -7.24 1.59
CA LEU A 79 -5.05 -6.25 0.88
C LEU A 79 -4.83 -4.99 1.73
N PHE A 80 -5.89 -4.48 2.36
CA PHE A 80 -5.82 -3.31 3.24
C PHE A 80 -4.85 -3.54 4.40
N PHE A 81 -5.01 -4.62 5.17
CA PHE A 81 -4.13 -4.92 6.30
C PHE A 81 -2.69 -5.22 5.87
N PHE A 82 -2.50 -5.88 4.72
CA PHE A 82 -1.16 -6.11 4.17
C PHE A 82 -0.44 -4.79 3.86
N ILE A 83 -1.09 -3.89 3.13
CA ILE A 83 -0.49 -2.59 2.75
C ILE A 83 -0.26 -1.72 4.00
N LEU A 84 -1.24 -1.66 4.92
CA LEU A 84 -1.15 -0.88 6.15
C LEU A 84 0.06 -1.30 6.99
N ILE A 85 0.22 -2.60 7.25
CA ILE A 85 1.35 -3.11 8.04
C ILE A 85 2.67 -3.00 7.29
N ALA A 86 2.67 -3.19 5.97
CA ALA A 86 3.86 -2.98 5.16
C ALA A 86 4.37 -1.53 5.24
N ASN A 87 3.47 -0.55 5.15
CA ASN A 87 3.83 0.88 5.26
C ASN A 87 4.23 1.25 6.70
N LEU A 88 3.46 0.82 7.71
CA LEU A 88 3.74 1.15 9.10
C LEU A 88 5.05 0.53 9.60
N SER A 89 5.33 -0.73 9.22
CA SER A 89 6.61 -1.37 9.51
C SER A 89 7.78 -0.62 8.85
N GLY A 90 7.52 0.07 7.75
CA GLY A 90 8.50 0.86 7.04
C GLY A 90 8.90 2.15 7.76
N ASN A 91 7.99 2.75 8.52
CA ASN A 91 8.26 3.97 9.28
C ASN A 91 9.12 3.74 10.54
N VAL A 92 9.47 2.49 10.87
CA VAL A 92 10.38 2.18 11.98
C VAL A 92 11.80 2.61 11.61
N PRO A 93 12.47 3.45 12.42
CA PRO A 93 13.83 3.90 12.13
C PRO A 93 14.79 2.72 12.02
N TYR A 94 15.69 2.77 11.04
CA TYR A 94 16.61 1.69 10.65
C TYR A 94 15.97 0.44 10.02
N GLY A 95 14.64 0.43 9.82
CA GLY A 95 13.93 -0.59 9.06
C GLY A 95 14.19 -0.49 7.55
N PHE A 96 14.24 -1.62 6.85
CA PHE A 96 14.11 -1.66 5.40
C PHE A 96 12.63 -1.84 5.05
N THR A 97 12.10 -1.00 4.16
CA THR A 97 10.66 -1.05 3.86
C THR A 97 10.40 -1.88 2.60
N VAL A 98 9.40 -2.75 2.67
CA VAL A 98 9.00 -3.57 1.50
C VAL A 98 8.40 -2.69 0.40
N ALA A 99 7.66 -1.65 0.79
CA ALA A 99 6.93 -0.75 -0.12
C ALA A 99 7.85 0.19 -0.94
N THR A 100 9.07 0.46 -0.47
CA THR A 100 10.08 1.20 -1.28
C THR A 100 10.63 0.39 -2.44
N SER A 101 10.36 -0.92 -2.53
CA SER A 101 10.68 -1.67 -3.73
C SER A 101 9.62 -1.43 -4.79
N ILE A 102 10.00 -0.74 -5.86
CA ILE A 102 9.12 -0.48 -7.02
C ILE A 102 8.56 -1.79 -7.60
N MET A 103 9.35 -2.87 -7.55
CA MET A 103 8.95 -4.19 -8.04
C MET A 103 7.77 -4.76 -7.25
N VAL A 104 7.73 -4.56 -5.93
CA VAL A 104 6.63 -5.06 -5.09
C VAL A 104 5.38 -4.20 -5.28
N SER A 105 5.54 -2.87 -5.24
CA SER A 105 4.41 -1.94 -5.33
C SER A 105 3.72 -1.96 -6.71
N ILE A 106 4.51 -1.94 -7.80
CA ILE A 106 3.95 -2.08 -9.16
C ILE A 106 3.49 -3.52 -9.40
N GLY A 107 4.21 -4.52 -8.91
CA GLY A 107 3.84 -5.93 -9.04
C GLY A 107 2.46 -6.21 -8.47
N LEU A 108 2.21 -5.78 -7.23
CA LEU A 108 0.90 -5.91 -6.57
C LEU A 108 -0.21 -5.21 -7.36
N SER A 109 0.05 -3.98 -7.81
CA SER A 109 -0.93 -3.21 -8.59
C SER A 109 -1.28 -3.88 -9.93
N MET A 110 -0.28 -4.39 -10.64
CA MET A 110 -0.48 -5.12 -11.90
C MET A 110 -1.23 -6.43 -11.68
N THR A 111 -0.95 -7.17 -10.59
CA THR A 111 -1.70 -8.38 -10.26
C THR A 111 -3.18 -8.08 -10.02
N ILE A 112 -3.50 -7.03 -9.25
CA ILE A 112 -4.89 -6.60 -9.00
C ILE A 112 -5.55 -6.20 -10.31
N PHE A 113 -4.87 -5.41 -11.13
CA PHE A 113 -5.39 -4.94 -12.42
C PHE A 113 -5.71 -6.09 -13.38
N ILE A 114 -4.81 -7.07 -13.51
CA ILE A 114 -5.04 -8.26 -14.32
C ILE A 114 -6.21 -9.07 -13.76
N GLY A 115 -6.29 -9.24 -12.44
CA GLY A 115 -7.40 -9.91 -11.77
C GLY A 115 -8.75 -9.27 -12.04
N VAL A 116 -8.85 -7.94 -11.92
CA VAL A 116 -10.06 -7.17 -12.22
C VAL A 116 -10.42 -7.25 -13.71
N THR A 117 -9.44 -7.19 -14.61
CA THR A 117 -9.67 -7.31 -16.06
C THR A 117 -10.21 -8.70 -16.43
N ILE A 118 -9.63 -9.77 -15.89
CA ILE A 118 -10.10 -11.14 -16.10
C ILE A 118 -11.52 -11.31 -15.54
N LEU A 119 -11.80 -10.77 -14.35
CA LEU A 119 -13.13 -10.82 -13.75
C LEU A 119 -14.17 -10.08 -14.61
N GLY A 120 -13.84 -8.88 -15.08
CA GLY A 120 -14.69 -8.08 -15.96
C GLY A 120 -14.99 -8.78 -17.28
N LEU A 121 -13.99 -9.41 -17.90
CA LEU A 121 -14.16 -10.21 -19.12
C LEU A 121 -15.02 -11.45 -18.87
N ARG A 122 -14.89 -12.12 -17.71
CA ARG A 122 -15.73 -13.30 -17.39
C ARG A 122 -17.20 -12.93 -17.17
N LEU A 123 -17.47 -11.83 -16.45
CA LEU A 123 -18.83 -11.40 -16.13
C LEU A 123 -19.56 -10.78 -17.33
N HIS A 124 -18.88 -9.89 -18.07
CA HIS A 124 -19.51 -9.11 -19.14
C HIS A 124 -19.19 -9.60 -20.56
N LYS A 125 -18.22 -10.52 -20.72
CA LYS A 125 -17.81 -11.08 -22.03
C LYS A 125 -17.57 -9.98 -23.07
N VAL A 126 -18.33 -9.99 -24.16
CA VAL A 126 -18.25 -9.02 -25.26
C VAL A 126 -18.73 -7.62 -24.85
N HIS A 127 -19.61 -7.51 -23.85
CA HIS A 127 -20.06 -6.22 -23.32
C HIS A 127 -18.96 -5.50 -22.52
N PHE A 128 -17.86 -6.18 -22.16
CA PHE A 128 -16.73 -5.53 -21.50
C PHE A 128 -16.14 -4.40 -22.38
N PHE A 129 -16.11 -4.59 -23.70
CA PHE A 129 -15.63 -3.55 -24.62
C PHE A 129 -16.54 -2.33 -24.70
N SER A 130 -17.81 -2.46 -24.29
CA SER A 130 -18.75 -1.33 -24.18
C SER A 130 -18.28 -0.31 -23.14
N PHE A 131 -17.53 -0.73 -22.10
CA PHE A 131 -17.00 0.19 -21.09
C PHE A 131 -15.95 1.17 -21.65
N PHE A 132 -15.32 0.86 -22.79
CA PHE A 132 -14.39 1.78 -23.45
C PHE A 132 -15.10 2.82 -24.33
N VAL A 133 -16.42 2.72 -24.50
CA VAL A 133 -17.24 3.66 -25.27
C VAL A 133 -18.15 4.41 -24.30
N PRO A 134 -17.90 5.70 -24.02
CA PRO A 134 -18.80 6.52 -23.21
C PRO A 134 -20.16 6.63 -23.87
N SER A 135 -21.20 6.43 -23.07
CA SER A 135 -22.59 6.60 -23.49
C SER A 135 -22.86 8.04 -23.94
N GLY A 136 -23.48 8.20 -25.11
CA GLY A 136 -23.88 9.51 -25.65
C GLY A 136 -22.85 10.22 -26.52
N THR A 137 -21.75 9.58 -26.90
CA THR A 137 -20.78 10.17 -27.84
C THR A 137 -21.26 10.07 -29.30
N PRO A 138 -21.13 11.14 -30.11
CA PRO A 138 -21.45 11.07 -31.54
C PRO A 138 -20.52 10.07 -32.24
N LEU A 139 -21.08 9.24 -33.12
CA LEU A 139 -20.41 8.10 -33.79
C LEU A 139 -19.07 8.46 -34.47
N GLY A 140 -18.89 9.71 -34.90
CA GLY A 140 -17.63 10.18 -35.49
C GLY A 140 -16.47 10.36 -34.51
N LEU A 141 -16.73 10.58 -33.22
CA LEU A 141 -15.68 10.77 -32.19
C LEU A 141 -15.24 9.46 -31.51
N VAL A 142 -16.05 8.40 -31.63
CA VAL A 142 -15.80 7.10 -30.99
C VAL A 142 -14.42 6.53 -31.35
N PRO A 143 -13.95 6.56 -32.62
CA PRO A 143 -12.64 6.01 -32.98
C PRO A 143 -11.45 6.72 -32.30
N LEU A 144 -11.57 8.01 -31.98
CA LEU A 144 -10.53 8.77 -31.29
C LEU A 144 -10.53 8.48 -29.78
N LEU A 145 -11.71 8.34 -29.19
CA LEU A 145 -11.85 8.29 -27.75
C LEU A 145 -11.53 6.90 -27.18
N VAL A 146 -11.83 5.82 -27.91
CA VAL A 146 -11.54 4.45 -27.45
C VAL A 146 -10.05 4.22 -27.12
N PRO A 147 -9.08 4.64 -27.97
CA PRO A 147 -7.66 4.57 -27.60
C PRO A 147 -7.29 5.35 -26.34
N ILE A 148 -7.88 6.54 -26.14
CA ILE A 148 -7.62 7.37 -24.97
C ILE A 148 -8.15 6.69 -23.70
N GLU A 149 -9.35 6.11 -23.75
CA GLU A 149 -9.92 5.39 -22.62
C GLU A 149 -9.13 4.11 -22.30
N LEU A 150 -8.62 3.41 -23.31
CA LEU A 150 -7.74 2.26 -23.12
C LEU A 150 -6.43 2.67 -22.41
N ILE A 151 -5.82 3.78 -22.84
CA ILE A 151 -4.62 4.34 -22.19
C ILE A 151 -4.95 4.75 -20.74
N SER A 152 -6.08 5.41 -20.51
CA SER A 152 -6.55 5.80 -19.17
C SER A 152 -6.77 4.59 -18.25
N TYR A 153 -7.37 3.53 -18.78
CA TYR A 153 -7.59 2.26 -18.06
C TYR A 153 -6.26 1.60 -17.66
N LEU A 154 -5.29 1.52 -18.58
CA LEU A 154 -3.95 1.01 -18.29
C LEU A 154 -3.20 1.92 -17.30
N ALA A 155 -3.29 3.24 -17.48
CA ALA A 155 -2.66 4.22 -16.59
C ALA A 155 -3.16 4.11 -15.15
N ARG A 156 -4.42 3.69 -14.94
CA ARG A 156 -4.99 3.43 -13.60
C ARG A 156 -4.23 2.33 -12.84
N ALA A 157 -3.82 1.27 -13.55
CA ALA A 157 -3.03 0.17 -12.98
C ALA A 157 -1.66 0.67 -12.50
N PHE A 158 -0.98 1.48 -13.32
CA PHE A 158 0.31 2.04 -12.96
C PHE A 158 0.18 3.10 -11.84
N SER A 159 -0.82 3.97 -11.93
CA SER A 159 -1.02 5.06 -10.97
C SER A 159 -1.21 4.56 -9.53
N LEU A 160 -1.95 3.46 -9.33
CA LEU A 160 -2.18 2.91 -7.99
C LEU A 160 -0.86 2.45 -7.33
N GLY A 161 -0.05 1.67 -8.05
CA GLY A 161 1.24 1.18 -7.56
C GLY A 161 2.28 2.30 -7.39
N VAL A 162 2.34 3.22 -8.35
CA VAL A 162 3.23 4.39 -8.28
C VAL A 162 2.85 5.29 -7.11
N ARG A 163 1.56 5.45 -6.79
CA ARG A 163 1.12 6.24 -5.64
C ARG A 163 1.65 5.68 -4.32
N LEU A 164 1.50 4.38 -4.09
CA LEU A 164 2.01 3.73 -2.87
C LEU A 164 3.54 3.84 -2.78
N PHE A 165 4.23 3.60 -3.89
CA PHE A 165 5.69 3.72 -3.97
C PHE A 165 6.18 5.15 -3.75
N ALA A 166 5.58 6.13 -4.44
CA ALA A 166 6.00 7.53 -4.35
C ALA A 166 5.80 8.09 -2.94
N ASN A 167 4.69 7.75 -2.29
CA ASN A 167 4.41 8.20 -0.92
C ASN A 167 5.47 7.71 0.07
N THR A 168 5.86 6.44 -0.02
CA THR A 168 6.86 5.86 0.89
C THR A 168 8.29 6.29 0.55
N VAL A 169 8.67 6.33 -0.73
CA VAL A 169 10.02 6.77 -1.13
C VAL A 169 10.25 8.25 -0.89
N ALA A 170 9.27 9.11 -1.18
CA ALA A 170 9.41 10.55 -0.99
C ALA A 170 9.55 10.90 0.50
N GLY A 171 8.74 10.29 1.38
CA GLY A 171 8.83 10.50 2.84
C GLY A 171 10.22 10.14 3.39
N HIS A 172 10.66 8.91 3.18
CA HIS A 172 11.98 8.44 3.63
C HIS A 172 13.14 9.26 3.04
N THR A 173 13.05 9.66 1.77
CA THR A 173 14.09 10.48 1.13
C THR A 173 14.13 11.88 1.74
N LEU A 174 12.95 12.48 1.98
CA LEU A 174 12.83 13.80 2.61
C LEU A 174 13.40 13.78 4.03
N LEU A 175 13.02 12.81 4.86
CA LEU A 175 13.55 12.68 6.22
C LEU A 175 15.07 12.48 6.24
N LYS A 176 15.62 11.70 5.30
CA LYS A 176 17.07 11.46 5.22
C LYS A 176 17.84 12.72 4.82
N ILE A 177 17.31 13.51 3.90
CA ILE A 177 17.91 14.78 3.49
C ILE A 177 17.88 15.78 4.66
N LEU A 178 16.73 15.92 5.33
CA LEU A 178 16.60 16.83 6.47
C LEU A 178 17.47 16.43 7.66
N SER A 179 17.54 15.13 8.00
CA SER A 179 18.41 14.67 9.08
C SER A 179 19.89 14.90 8.75
N GLY A 180 20.27 14.76 7.48
CA GLY A 180 21.60 15.06 6.96
C GLY A 180 22.01 16.53 7.13
N PHE A 181 21.06 17.47 7.05
CA PHE A 181 21.32 18.89 7.33
C PHE A 181 21.27 19.22 8.82
N LEU A 182 20.37 18.60 9.59
CA LEU A 182 20.22 18.87 11.03
C LEU A 182 21.46 18.45 11.83
N ALA A 183 22.02 17.27 11.54
CA ALA A 183 23.18 16.73 12.27
C ALA A 183 24.41 17.69 12.31
N PRO A 184 24.92 18.20 11.17
CA PRO A 184 26.03 19.15 11.18
C PRO A 184 25.66 20.50 11.78
N MET A 185 24.40 20.96 11.64
CA MET A 185 23.99 22.23 12.23
C MET A 185 24.01 22.19 13.77
N PHE A 186 23.61 21.06 14.39
CA PHE A 186 23.74 20.87 15.85
C PHE A 186 25.20 20.85 16.33
N THR A 187 26.14 20.42 15.48
CA THR A 187 27.56 20.26 15.85
C THR A 187 28.38 21.54 15.61
N SER A 188 27.86 22.49 14.81
CA SER A 188 28.59 23.67 14.36
C SER A 188 28.86 24.74 15.43
N GLY A 189 28.08 24.79 16.52
CA GLY A 189 28.25 25.77 17.60
C GLY A 189 27.05 25.87 18.55
N ALA A 190 27.25 26.43 19.74
CA ALA A 190 26.19 26.51 20.77
C ALA A 190 25.05 27.47 20.38
N ILE A 191 25.36 28.59 19.71
CA ILE A 191 24.36 29.57 19.27
C ILE A 191 23.56 29.02 18.08
N THR A 192 24.23 28.35 17.14
CA THR A 192 23.58 27.70 16.00
C THR A 192 22.70 26.54 16.44
N ALA A 193 23.09 25.80 17.48
CA ALA A 193 22.27 24.74 18.09
C ALA A 193 20.94 25.22 18.71
N VAL A 194 20.85 26.48 19.16
CA VAL A 194 19.59 27.05 19.63
C VAL A 194 18.68 27.40 18.45
N ILE A 195 19.25 27.94 17.37
CA ILE A 195 18.51 28.30 16.15
C ILE A 195 17.99 27.03 15.43
N THR A 196 18.74 25.92 15.48
CA THR A 196 18.34 24.64 14.86
C THR A 196 17.12 23.99 15.51
N LEU A 197 16.70 24.43 16.69
CA LEU A 197 15.49 23.93 17.33
C LEU A 197 14.24 24.19 16.47
N ILE A 198 14.23 25.28 15.69
CA ILE A 198 13.12 25.61 14.77
C ILE A 198 13.05 24.59 13.61
N PRO A 199 14.11 24.37 12.80
CA PRO A 199 14.14 23.28 11.82
C PRO A 199 13.86 21.89 12.40
N PHE A 200 14.32 21.62 13.63
CA PHE A 200 14.08 20.35 14.30
C PHE A 200 12.59 20.13 14.64
N SER A 201 11.87 21.19 15.04
CA SER A 201 10.43 21.12 15.23
C SER A 201 9.69 20.78 13.94
N ILE A 202 10.09 21.38 12.81
CA ILE A 202 9.54 21.06 11.48
C ILE A 202 9.82 19.60 11.12
N PHE A 203 11.01 19.09 11.41
CA PHE A 203 11.36 17.69 11.18
C PHE A 203 10.46 16.72 11.97
N ILE A 204 10.19 17.00 13.24
CA ILE A 204 9.23 16.20 14.04
C ILE A 204 7.83 16.25 13.43
N ALA A 205 7.37 17.43 13.00
CA ALA A 205 6.06 17.59 12.36
C ALA A 205 5.96 16.77 11.06
N LEU A 206 7.05 16.70 10.27
CA LEU A 206 7.11 15.90 9.05
C LEU A 206 7.09 14.40 9.31
N ILE A 207 7.70 13.91 10.40
CA ILE A 207 7.56 12.51 10.82
C ILE A 207 6.08 12.19 11.12
N GLY A 208 5.37 13.10 11.81
CA GLY A 208 3.94 12.96 12.05
C GLY A 208 3.12 12.90 10.76
N LEU A 209 3.47 13.75 9.78
CA LEU A 209 2.84 13.73 8.46
C LEU A 209 3.09 12.42 7.70
N GLU A 210 4.29 11.86 7.78
CA GLU A 210 4.63 10.60 7.10
C GLU A 210 3.84 9.41 7.67
N ILE A 211 3.62 9.38 8.99
CA ILE A 211 2.72 8.41 9.62
C ILE A 211 1.30 8.57 9.07
N ALA A 212 0.81 9.80 8.94
CA ALA A 212 -0.54 10.07 8.45
C ALA A 212 -0.72 9.69 6.96
N VAL A 213 0.31 9.85 6.13
CA VAL A 213 0.29 9.45 4.71
C VAL A 213 0.42 7.94 4.52
N SER A 214 1.03 7.25 5.50
CA SER A 214 1.25 5.80 5.47
C SER A 214 0.01 4.98 5.86
N PHE A 215 -0.94 5.62 6.57
CA PHE A 215 -2.23 5.06 6.99
C PHE A 215 -3.30 5.26 5.91
#